data_AF-A0AAV1RTE0-F1
#
_entry.id   AF-A0AAV1RTE0-F1
#
_cell.length_a   1.000
_cell.length_b   1.000
_cell.length_c   1.000
_cell.angle_alpha   90.00
_cell.angle_beta   90.00
_cell.angle_gamma   90.00
#
_symmetry.space_group_name_H-M   'P 1'
#
loop_
_entity.id
_entity.type
_entity.pdbx_description
1 polymer ?
#
loop_
_entity_poly.entity_id
_entity_poly.type
_entity_poly.pdbx_seq_one_letter_code
_entity_poly.pdbx_strand_id
1 'polypeptide(L)'
;MLAALSLLFANSSCNISLSQVVILRTTQGFLAMSGTEMVMVDEIPFSPQITIATKPLSLLGHGITDIEIHFLQIKFTAIGVYLDPEIVGHLQQWKGKPGKELAEDDEFFEALIAAPVEKLIRVVIIKEIKGSQYGVQLESVVRDRLAEADKYEEEEEEALEKIVEFFQSKYFKKNSIIKFYFPSTSPTAEIVFATEGKEESKIKVENPNVVDMIKKWYLGGTRGVSPTTISSLANTISAEMAK
;
A
#
# COMPACT_ATOMS: atom_id res chain seq x y z
N MET A 1 3.60 -2.18 35.78
CA MET A 1 2.81 -3.43 35.89
C MET A 1 2.96 -4.14 34.54
N LEU A 2 4.12 -4.66 34.18
CA LEU A 2 4.85 -5.77 34.82
C LEU A 2 3.89 -6.90 35.21
N ALA A 3 3.67 -7.83 34.29
CA ALA A 3 3.44 -9.26 34.51
C ALA A 3 2.82 -9.90 33.24
N ALA A 4 3.67 -10.35 32.31
CA ALA A 4 3.43 -11.50 31.41
C ALA A 4 4.60 -11.65 30.44
N LEU A 5 5.82 -11.60 30.97
CA LEU A 5 7.03 -11.99 30.27
C LEU A 5 7.49 -13.30 30.93
N SER A 6 6.79 -14.40 30.65
CA SER A 6 7.14 -15.76 31.11
C SER A 6 6.34 -16.77 30.29
N LEU A 7 7.02 -17.81 29.82
CA LEU A 7 6.51 -18.97 29.06
C LEU A 7 6.28 -18.78 27.55
N LEU A 8 7.31 -19.10 26.77
CA LEU A 8 7.25 -20.09 25.67
C LEU A 8 8.65 -20.24 25.03
N PHE A 9 9.64 -20.65 25.84
CA PHE A 9 10.84 -21.32 25.35
C PHE A 9 10.85 -22.72 25.97
N ALA A 10 10.41 -23.71 25.20
CA ALA A 10 10.69 -25.12 25.49
C ALA A 10 10.48 -25.97 24.22
N ASN A 11 11.58 -26.57 23.77
CA ASN A 11 11.70 -27.84 23.08
C ASN A 11 10.82 -28.16 21.85
N SER A 12 11.46 -28.24 20.69
CA SER A 12 11.62 -29.56 20.04
C SER A 12 12.66 -29.52 18.93
N SER A 13 13.73 -30.28 19.14
CA SER A 13 14.64 -30.75 18.10
C SER A 13 13.89 -31.79 17.26
N CYS A 14 13.78 -31.59 15.95
CA CYS A 14 13.43 -32.67 15.04
C CYS A 14 14.35 -32.59 13.81
N ASN A 15 15.38 -33.44 13.83
CA ASN A 15 16.14 -33.84 12.66
C ASN A 15 15.19 -34.49 11.66
N ILE A 16 15.06 -33.92 10.46
CA ILE A 16 14.52 -34.65 9.32
C ILE A 16 15.51 -34.58 8.17
N SER A 17 15.93 -35.78 7.81
CA SER A 17 16.85 -36.21 6.77
C SER A 17 16.56 -35.60 5.40
N LEU A 18 17.65 -35.21 4.72
CA LEU A 18 17.71 -34.95 3.28
C LEU A 18 17.41 -36.25 2.52
N SER A 19 16.15 -36.46 2.10
CA SER A 19 15.75 -37.20 0.90
C SER A 19 14.23 -37.37 0.88
N GLN A 20 13.62 -37.11 -0.29
CA GLN A 20 12.19 -37.24 -0.63
C GLN A 20 11.33 -35.98 -0.46
N VAL A 21 11.39 -35.09 -1.46
CA VAL A 21 10.23 -34.31 -1.88
C VAL A 21 9.98 -34.64 -3.35
N VAL A 22 9.23 -35.73 -3.57
CA VAL A 22 8.65 -36.07 -4.87
C VAL A 22 7.28 -35.42 -4.94
N ILE A 23 7.20 -34.39 -5.78
CA ILE A 23 6.10 -34.05 -6.68
C ILE A 23 4.67 -34.22 -6.12
N LEU A 24 4.10 -33.10 -5.66
CA LEU A 24 2.66 -32.84 -5.80
C LEU A 24 2.50 -31.54 -6.59
N ARG A 25 2.13 -31.69 -7.87
CA ARG A 25 1.63 -30.61 -8.71
C ARG A 25 0.20 -30.32 -8.25
N THR A 26 -0.04 -29.12 -7.74
CA THR A 26 -1.37 -28.52 -7.75
C THR A 26 -1.25 -27.08 -8.23
N THR A 27 -2.04 -26.77 -9.23
CA THR A 27 -2.16 -25.49 -9.94
C THR A 27 -2.45 -24.34 -8.98
N GLN A 28 -1.43 -23.50 -8.73
CA GLN A 28 -1.64 -22.14 -8.23
C GLN A 28 -0.61 -21.26 -8.94
N GLY A 29 -1.09 -20.21 -9.62
CA GLY A 29 -0.29 -19.34 -10.47
C GLY A 29 0.88 -18.73 -9.70
N PHE A 30 2.05 -19.35 -9.86
CA PHE A 30 3.32 -18.82 -9.39
C PHE A 30 3.67 -17.66 -10.32
N LEU A 31 3.53 -16.42 -9.84
CA LEU A 31 4.07 -15.25 -10.54
C LEU A 31 5.56 -15.52 -10.78
N ALA A 32 5.96 -15.56 -12.06
CA ALA A 32 7.36 -15.71 -12.44
C ALA A 32 8.15 -14.50 -11.92
N MET A 33 8.91 -14.71 -10.85
CA MET A 33 9.86 -13.72 -10.34
C MET A 33 11.05 -13.69 -11.30
N SER A 34 11.07 -12.73 -12.23
CA SER A 34 12.27 -12.36 -12.97
C SER A 34 13.33 -11.85 -11.99
N GLY A 35 14.57 -12.35 -12.12
CA GLY A 35 15.72 -12.10 -11.24
C GLY A 35 16.13 -10.63 -11.17
N THR A 36 15.35 -9.85 -10.43
CA THR A 36 15.56 -8.43 -10.18
C THR A 36 15.77 -8.27 -8.68
N GLU A 37 16.83 -7.58 -8.27
CA GLU A 37 17.17 -7.37 -6.85
C GLU A 37 15.98 -6.71 -6.12
N MET A 38 15.52 -7.34 -5.04
CA MET A 38 14.34 -6.87 -4.29
C MET A 38 14.68 -5.54 -3.60
N VAL A 39 13.74 -4.59 -3.62
CA VAL A 39 13.87 -3.33 -2.87
C VAL A 39 13.51 -3.59 -1.42
N MET A 40 14.45 -3.38 -0.51
CA MET A 40 14.26 -3.61 0.93
C MET A 40 13.72 -2.34 1.59
N VAL A 41 12.50 -2.41 2.13
CA VAL A 41 11.84 -1.31 2.84
C VAL A 41 11.63 -1.75 4.28
N ASP A 42 12.45 -1.27 5.20
CA ASP A 42 12.46 -1.71 6.60
C ASP A 42 12.55 -3.24 6.75
N GLU A 43 13.55 -3.84 6.07
CA GLU A 43 13.77 -5.30 6.02
C GLU A 43 12.66 -6.10 5.30
N ILE A 44 11.62 -5.43 4.80
CA ILE A 44 10.55 -6.08 4.02
C ILE A 44 10.91 -6.02 2.53
N PRO A 45 10.91 -7.16 1.82
CA PRO A 45 11.20 -7.19 0.41
C PRO A 45 9.98 -6.72 -0.42
N PHE A 46 10.23 -5.80 -1.34
CA PHE A 46 9.31 -5.36 -2.39
C PHE A 46 9.88 -5.73 -3.76
N SER A 47 9.06 -6.33 -4.61
CA SER A 47 9.46 -6.63 -5.98
C SER A 47 9.61 -5.32 -6.75
N PRO A 48 10.63 -5.15 -7.61
CA PRO A 48 10.72 -3.97 -8.46
C PRO A 48 9.54 -3.83 -9.44
N GLN A 49 8.88 -4.95 -9.76
CA GLN A 49 7.75 -5.00 -10.66
C GLN A 49 6.72 -6.02 -10.19
N ILE A 50 5.43 -5.70 -10.35
CA ILE A 50 4.33 -6.63 -10.09
C ILE A 50 3.41 -6.63 -11.31
N THR A 51 3.08 -7.82 -11.81
CA THR A 51 2.04 -7.98 -12.82
C THR A 51 0.69 -8.13 -12.13
N ILE A 52 -0.20 -7.15 -12.33
CA ILE A 52 -1.62 -7.28 -11.95
C ILE A 52 -2.44 -7.31 -13.24
N ALA A 53 -3.37 -8.26 -13.29
CA ALA A 53 -4.20 -8.55 -14.46
C ALA A 53 -3.37 -8.79 -15.74
N THR A 54 -3.08 -7.74 -16.51
CA THR A 54 -2.45 -7.84 -17.85
C THR A 54 -1.25 -6.92 -18.06
N LYS A 55 -1.00 -5.94 -17.17
CA LYS A 55 0.10 -4.98 -17.31
C LYS A 55 1.10 -5.08 -16.14
N PRO A 56 2.40 -4.94 -16.42
CA PRO A 56 3.39 -4.92 -15.36
C PRO A 56 3.53 -3.50 -14.78
N LEU A 57 3.35 -3.37 -13.46
CA LEU A 57 3.49 -2.12 -12.73
C LEU A 57 4.86 -2.05 -12.05
N SER A 58 5.55 -0.93 -12.18
CA SER A 58 6.89 -0.71 -11.62
C SER A 58 6.78 -0.05 -10.24
N LEU A 59 7.61 -0.47 -9.30
CA LEU A 59 7.74 0.17 -7.99
C LEU A 59 8.39 1.55 -8.16
N LEU A 60 7.59 2.61 -8.10
CA LEU A 60 8.08 3.99 -8.25
C LEU A 60 8.20 4.73 -6.93
N GLY A 61 7.48 4.32 -5.89
CA GLY A 61 7.57 4.92 -4.56
C GLY A 61 7.61 3.86 -3.48
N HIS A 62 8.36 4.11 -2.41
CA HIS A 62 8.37 3.24 -1.25
C HIS A 62 8.71 4.03 0.02
N GLY A 63 8.22 3.56 1.15
CA GLY A 63 8.47 4.21 2.43
C GLY A 63 7.80 3.48 3.58
N ILE A 64 7.69 4.16 4.72
CA ILE A 64 7.10 3.60 5.93
C ILE A 64 6.10 4.57 6.56
N THR A 65 5.21 4.04 7.39
CA THR A 65 4.51 4.83 8.40
C THR A 65 5.07 4.52 9.76
N ASP A 66 5.32 5.56 10.54
CA ASP A 66 5.91 5.49 11.85
C ASP A 66 5.36 6.60 12.74
N ILE A 67 5.48 6.40 14.06
CA ILE A 67 5.18 7.43 15.06
C ILE A 67 6.40 7.55 15.95
N GLU A 68 6.86 8.78 16.13
CA GLU A 68 7.90 9.11 17.08
C GLU A 68 7.27 9.48 18.42
N ILE A 69 7.57 8.71 19.46
CA ILE A 69 7.18 9.00 20.84
C ILE A 69 8.46 9.22 21.64
N HIS A 70 8.72 10.49 21.98
CA HIS A 70 9.93 10.96 22.67
C HIS A 70 11.23 10.66 21.91
N PHE A 71 11.81 9.48 22.12
CA PHE A 71 13.06 9.04 21.52
C PHE A 71 12.92 7.69 20.78
N LEU A 72 11.72 7.10 20.78
CA LEU A 72 11.46 5.82 20.13
C LEU A 72 10.62 6.05 18.88
N GLN A 73 11.19 5.62 17.74
CA GLN A 73 10.50 5.52 16.47
C GLN A 73 9.82 4.16 16.38
N ILE A 74 8.48 4.14 16.36
CA ILE A 74 7.68 2.93 16.22
C ILE A 74 7.18 2.85 14.78
N LYS A 75 7.70 1.89 14.01
CA LYS A 75 7.30 1.65 12.62
C LYS A 75 6.07 0.77 12.56
N PHE A 76 5.05 1.18 11.83
CA PHE A 76 3.78 0.48 11.70
C PHE A 76 3.68 -0.30 10.40
N THR A 77 3.96 0.34 9.27
CA THR A 77 3.81 -0.29 7.95
C THR A 77 4.93 0.09 7.00
N ALA A 78 5.26 -0.81 6.07
CA ALA A 78 6.04 -0.51 4.88
C ALA A 78 5.08 -0.40 3.69
N ILE A 79 5.28 0.62 2.86
CA ILE A 79 4.44 0.94 1.72
C ILE A 79 5.28 0.86 0.44
N GLY A 80 4.71 0.26 -0.60
CA GLY A 80 5.22 0.30 -1.96
C GLY A 80 4.14 0.76 -2.92
N VAL A 81 4.44 1.76 -3.73
CA VAL A 81 3.58 2.35 -4.74
C VAL A 81 4.07 1.89 -6.11
N TYR A 82 3.21 1.12 -6.78
CA TYR A 82 3.43 0.56 -8.10
C TYR A 82 2.55 1.29 -9.10
N LEU A 83 3.15 1.83 -10.14
CA LEU A 83 2.45 2.60 -11.19
C LEU A 83 2.81 2.04 -12.56
N ASP A 84 1.89 2.18 -13.51
CA ASP A 84 2.20 1.96 -14.93
C ASP A 84 3.30 2.95 -15.35
N PRO A 85 4.41 2.50 -15.98
CA PRO A 85 5.45 3.40 -16.51
C PRO A 85 4.92 4.51 -17.43
N GLU A 86 3.77 4.32 -18.07
CA GLU A 86 3.08 5.35 -18.86
C GLU A 86 2.78 6.64 -18.05
N ILE A 87 2.77 6.57 -16.71
CA ILE A 87 2.59 7.73 -15.82
C ILE A 87 3.56 8.87 -16.13
N VAL A 88 4.80 8.55 -16.51
CA VAL A 88 5.84 9.52 -16.84
C VAL A 88 5.41 10.39 -18.03
N GLY A 89 4.68 9.82 -18.99
CA GLY A 89 4.14 10.54 -20.15
C GLY A 89 3.07 11.57 -19.76
N HIS A 90 2.33 11.34 -18.67
CA HIS A 90 1.31 12.26 -18.18
C HIS A 90 1.87 13.42 -17.34
N LEU A 91 3.09 13.26 -16.81
CA LEU A 91 3.70 14.22 -15.88
C LEU A 91 4.80 15.08 -16.54
N GLN A 92 4.83 15.17 -17.87
CA GLN A 92 5.86 15.89 -18.62
C GLN A 92 5.96 17.40 -18.28
N GLN A 93 4.89 18.01 -17.77
CA GLN A 93 4.90 19.40 -17.29
C GLN A 93 5.90 19.62 -16.13
N TRP A 94 6.26 18.56 -15.40
CA TRP A 94 7.21 18.58 -14.29
C TRP A 94 8.61 18.08 -14.69
N LYS A 95 8.85 17.86 -15.98
CA LYS A 95 10.15 17.41 -16.48
C LYS A 95 11.25 18.42 -16.15
N GLY A 96 12.36 17.91 -15.62
CA GLY A 96 13.53 18.72 -15.24
C GLY A 96 13.46 19.32 -13.84
N LYS A 97 12.32 19.24 -13.14
CA LYS A 97 12.23 19.61 -11.72
C LYS A 97 12.91 18.53 -10.84
N PRO A 98 13.70 18.93 -9.83
CA PRO A 98 14.33 17.98 -8.91
C PRO A 98 13.26 17.33 -8.02
N GLY A 99 13.47 16.06 -7.67
CA GLY A 99 12.50 15.30 -6.86
C GLY A 99 12.16 15.91 -5.50
N LYS A 100 13.07 16.71 -4.91
CA LYS A 100 12.78 17.49 -3.69
C LYS A 100 11.72 18.56 -3.90
N GLU A 101 11.77 19.28 -5.03
CA GLU A 101 10.74 20.27 -5.36
C GLU A 101 9.42 19.57 -5.69
N LEU A 102 9.47 18.43 -6.39
CA LEU A 102 8.27 17.63 -6.67
C LEU A 102 7.60 17.07 -5.42
N ALA A 103 8.37 16.75 -4.37
CA ALA A 103 7.83 16.23 -3.12
C ALA A 103 6.99 17.28 -2.36
N GLU A 104 7.19 18.56 -2.63
CA GLU A 104 6.46 19.69 -2.03
C GLU A 104 5.42 20.31 -2.99
N ASP A 105 5.32 19.77 -4.21
CA ASP A 105 4.41 20.25 -5.26
C ASP A 105 3.09 19.45 -5.21
N ASP A 106 2.07 19.98 -4.54
CA ASP A 106 0.78 19.29 -4.44
C ASP A 106 0.07 19.19 -5.81
N GLU A 107 0.31 20.12 -6.75
CA GLU A 107 -0.25 20.03 -8.11
C GLU A 107 0.32 18.83 -8.88
N PHE A 108 1.59 18.52 -8.68
CA PHE A 108 2.22 17.30 -9.23
C PHE A 108 1.49 16.03 -8.75
N PHE A 109 1.17 15.95 -7.47
CA PHE A 109 0.48 14.79 -6.90
C PHE A 109 -0.98 14.70 -7.33
N GLU A 110 -1.68 15.84 -7.44
CA GLU A 110 -3.03 15.89 -8.01
C GLU A 110 -3.04 15.39 -9.47
N ALA A 111 -2.06 15.81 -10.29
CA ALA A 111 -1.90 15.31 -11.65
C ALA A 111 -1.58 13.81 -11.69
N LEU A 112 -0.74 13.33 -10.78
CA LEU A 112 -0.40 11.90 -10.65
C LEU A 112 -1.62 11.05 -10.31
N ILE A 113 -2.47 11.53 -9.40
CA ILE A 113 -3.70 10.86 -8.98
C ILE A 113 -4.72 10.82 -10.13
N ALA A 114 -4.89 11.94 -10.82
CA ALA A 114 -5.80 12.11 -11.95
C ALA A 114 -5.37 11.37 -13.22
N ALA A 115 -4.08 11.05 -13.38
CA ALA A 115 -3.57 10.37 -14.56
C ALA A 115 -4.31 9.03 -14.79
N PRO A 116 -4.77 8.73 -16.02
CA PRO A 116 -5.59 7.55 -16.33
C PRO A 116 -4.76 6.26 -16.47
N VAL A 117 -3.90 5.99 -15.49
CA VAL A 117 -3.03 4.83 -15.43
C VAL A 117 -3.36 3.94 -14.24
N GLU A 118 -3.02 2.66 -14.36
CA GLU A 118 -3.19 1.68 -13.28
C GLU A 118 -2.25 2.01 -12.11
N LYS A 119 -2.79 1.86 -10.90
CA LYS A 119 -2.04 2.13 -9.65
C LYS A 119 -2.28 0.99 -8.67
N LEU A 120 -1.23 0.56 -8.01
CA LEU A 120 -1.28 -0.41 -6.93
C LEU A 120 -0.49 0.10 -5.74
N ILE A 121 -1.12 0.13 -4.58
CA ILE A 121 -0.45 0.45 -3.31
C ILE A 121 -0.41 -0.83 -2.49
N ARG A 122 0.79 -1.33 -2.20
CA ARG A 122 1.03 -2.48 -1.34
C ARG A 122 1.50 -1.99 0.01
N VAL A 123 0.74 -2.30 1.06
CA VAL A 123 1.05 -1.98 2.45
C VAL A 123 1.33 -3.28 3.19
N VAL A 124 2.49 -3.38 3.84
CA VAL A 124 2.90 -4.54 4.63
C VAL A 124 2.99 -4.13 6.08
N ILE A 125 2.36 -4.91 6.96
CA ILE A 125 2.25 -4.62 8.38
C ILE A 125 3.54 -5.05 9.10
N ILE A 126 4.25 -4.08 9.68
CA ILE A 126 5.45 -4.31 10.51
C ILE A 126 5.03 -4.55 11.96
N LYS A 127 4.17 -3.67 12.50
CA LYS A 127 3.67 -3.74 13.87
C LYS A 127 2.22 -4.20 13.87
N GLU A 128 1.91 -5.18 14.70
CA GLU A 128 0.55 -5.68 14.83
C GLU A 128 -0.42 -4.61 15.33
N ILE A 129 -1.54 -4.48 14.62
CA ILE A 129 -2.62 -3.55 14.95
C ILE A 129 -3.98 -4.19 14.71
N LYS A 130 -5.02 -3.67 15.35
CA LYS A 130 -6.39 -4.07 15.01
C LYS A 130 -6.79 -3.40 13.70
N GLY A 131 -7.46 -4.12 12.82
CA GLY A 131 -7.95 -3.52 11.56
C GLY A 131 -8.94 -2.38 11.82
N SER A 132 -9.65 -2.38 12.96
CA SER A 132 -10.47 -1.25 13.40
C SER A 132 -9.67 0.05 13.59
N GLN A 133 -8.42 -0.03 14.06
CA GLN A 133 -7.57 1.17 14.23
C GLN A 133 -7.18 1.75 12.87
N TYR A 134 -6.86 0.88 11.91
CA TYR A 134 -6.54 1.28 10.54
C TYR A 134 -7.78 1.82 9.81
N GLY A 135 -8.93 1.16 9.97
CA GLY A 135 -10.21 1.56 9.41
C GLY A 135 -10.63 2.95 9.87
N VAL A 136 -10.55 3.25 11.18
CA VAL A 136 -10.88 4.57 11.73
C VAL A 136 -9.95 5.67 11.21
N GLN A 137 -8.65 5.38 11.01
CA GLN A 137 -7.73 6.36 10.42
C GLN A 137 -8.09 6.67 8.97
N LEU A 138 -8.38 5.64 8.17
CA LEU A 138 -8.83 5.79 6.79
C LEU A 138 -10.15 6.57 6.75
N GLU A 139 -11.13 6.17 7.57
CA GLU A 139 -12.45 6.80 7.67
C GLU A 139 -12.34 8.29 7.98
N SER A 140 -11.62 8.65 9.04
CA SER A 140 -11.49 10.06 9.45
C SER A 140 -10.90 10.90 8.32
N VAL A 141 -9.80 10.44 7.70
CA VAL A 141 -9.14 11.22 6.65
C VAL A 141 -10.01 11.32 5.39
N VAL A 142 -10.66 10.23 4.99
CA VAL A 142 -11.53 10.23 3.80
C VAL A 142 -12.76 11.09 4.04
N ARG A 143 -13.44 10.95 5.18
CA ARG A 143 -14.61 11.75 5.55
C ARG A 143 -14.28 13.23 5.60
N ASP A 144 -13.20 13.60 6.29
CA ASP A 144 -12.81 15.01 6.43
C ASP A 144 -12.55 15.64 5.06
N ARG A 145 -11.91 14.91 4.13
CA ARG A 145 -11.65 15.39 2.77
C ARG A 145 -12.90 15.44 1.88
N LEU A 146 -13.82 14.48 2.04
CA LEU A 146 -15.10 14.52 1.33
C LEU A 146 -15.95 15.71 1.80
N ALA A 147 -15.96 15.97 3.11
CA ALA A 147 -16.65 17.12 3.68
C ALA A 147 -16.01 18.44 3.25
N GLU A 148 -14.67 18.55 3.24
CA GLU A 148 -13.94 19.70 2.70
C GLU A 148 -14.28 19.98 1.22
N ALA A 149 -14.56 18.93 0.45
CA ALA A 149 -14.91 19.01 -0.96
C ALA A 149 -16.41 19.18 -1.24
N ASP A 150 -17.26 19.24 -0.20
CA ASP A 150 -18.73 19.26 -0.29
C ASP A 150 -19.28 18.08 -1.11
N LYS A 151 -18.74 16.88 -0.84
CA LYS A 151 -19.03 15.62 -1.53
C LYS A 151 -19.34 14.47 -0.58
N TYR A 152 -19.74 14.77 0.65
CA TYR A 152 -20.04 13.75 1.65
C TYR A 152 -21.55 13.61 1.81
N GLU A 153 -22.14 12.79 0.95
CA GLU A 153 -23.56 12.44 0.97
C GLU A 153 -23.75 10.99 1.44
N GLU A 154 -25.01 10.53 1.47
CA GLU A 154 -25.40 9.19 1.93
C GLU A 154 -24.66 8.06 1.17
N GLU A 155 -24.46 8.21 -0.15
CA GLU A 155 -23.74 7.20 -0.96
C GLU A 155 -22.26 7.08 -0.59
N GLU A 156 -21.59 8.19 -0.29
CA GLU A 156 -20.21 8.21 0.17
C GLU A 156 -20.07 7.66 1.59
N GLU A 157 -21.00 8.02 2.48
CA GLU A 157 -21.06 7.51 3.85
C GLU A 157 -21.21 5.99 3.85
N GLU A 158 -22.20 5.44 3.12
CA GLU A 158 -22.39 3.99 3.00
C GLU A 158 -21.16 3.28 2.42
N ALA A 159 -20.52 3.86 1.40
CA ALA A 159 -19.34 3.29 0.78
C ALA A 159 -18.16 3.27 1.76
N LEU A 160 -18.01 4.32 2.57
CA LEU A 160 -16.97 4.42 3.58
C LEU A 160 -17.21 3.43 4.74
N GLU A 161 -18.44 3.31 5.22
CA GLU A 161 -18.83 2.34 6.26
C GLU A 161 -18.47 0.90 5.85
N LYS A 162 -18.78 0.49 4.60
CA LYS A 162 -18.43 -0.83 4.08
C LYS A 162 -16.92 -1.11 4.13
N ILE A 163 -16.08 -0.08 3.90
CA ILE A 163 -14.62 -0.19 4.01
C ILE A 163 -14.19 -0.32 5.47
N VAL A 164 -14.78 0.45 6.37
CA VAL A 164 -14.49 0.39 7.81
C VAL A 164 -14.86 -0.97 8.37
N GLU A 165 -16.05 -1.49 8.07
CA GLU A 165 -16.50 -2.82 8.47
C GLU A 165 -15.57 -3.93 7.93
N PHE A 166 -15.13 -3.80 6.68
CA PHE A 166 -14.18 -4.72 6.07
C PHE A 166 -12.86 -4.81 6.84
N PHE A 167 -12.35 -3.69 7.35
CA PHE A 167 -11.14 -3.67 8.16
C PHE A 167 -11.40 -4.01 9.64
N GLN A 168 -12.52 -3.61 10.20
CA GLN A 168 -12.88 -3.85 11.61
C GLN A 168 -12.96 -5.35 11.93
N SER A 169 -13.40 -6.16 10.97
CA SER A 169 -13.45 -7.63 11.10
C SER A 169 -12.07 -8.31 11.02
N LYS A 170 -10.97 -7.55 10.79
CA LYS A 170 -9.63 -8.09 10.55
C LYS A 170 -8.66 -7.75 11.67
N TYR A 171 -7.69 -8.65 11.84
CA TYR A 171 -6.56 -8.47 12.74
C TYR A 171 -5.27 -8.48 11.93
N PHE A 172 -4.53 -7.38 11.98
CA PHE A 172 -3.34 -7.19 11.16
C PHE A 172 -2.14 -7.73 11.92
N LYS A 173 -1.81 -9.00 11.66
CA LYS A 173 -0.59 -9.62 12.15
C LYS A 173 0.63 -9.05 11.43
N LYS A 174 1.81 -9.24 12.01
CA LYS A 174 3.07 -8.96 11.32
C LYS A 174 3.09 -9.70 9.97
N ASN A 175 3.60 -9.03 8.94
CA ASN A 175 3.63 -9.49 7.54
C ASN A 175 2.26 -9.64 6.86
N SER A 176 1.17 -9.19 7.48
CA SER A 176 -0.10 -9.04 6.74
C SER A 176 0.07 -8.01 5.63
N ILE A 177 -0.64 -8.20 4.52
CA ILE A 177 -0.52 -7.38 3.32
C ILE A 177 -1.89 -6.80 3.00
N ILE A 178 -1.94 -5.50 2.76
CA ILE A 178 -3.09 -4.81 2.18
C ILE A 178 -2.67 -4.34 0.78
N LYS A 179 -3.49 -4.60 -0.22
CA LYS A 179 -3.31 -4.11 -1.58
C LYS A 179 -4.49 -3.23 -1.93
N PHE A 180 -4.22 -2.00 -2.35
CA PHE A 180 -5.21 -1.12 -2.97
C PHE A 180 -4.91 -1.07 -4.46
N TYR A 181 -5.76 -1.67 -5.26
CA TYR A 181 -5.65 -1.65 -6.71
C TYR A 181 -6.66 -0.68 -7.31
N PHE A 182 -6.16 0.20 -8.17
CA PHE A 182 -6.92 1.22 -8.88
C PHE A 182 -6.77 0.97 -10.39
N PRO A 183 -7.76 0.35 -11.04
CA PRO A 183 -7.75 0.17 -12.50
C PRO A 183 -7.81 1.53 -13.22
N SER A 184 -7.23 1.60 -14.42
CA SER A 184 -7.34 2.77 -15.31
C SER A 184 -8.70 2.83 -16.03
N THR A 185 -9.37 1.69 -16.18
CA THR A 185 -10.59 1.54 -16.98
C THR A 185 -11.87 1.91 -16.24
N SER A 186 -11.84 2.04 -14.91
CA SER A 186 -13.01 2.35 -14.09
C SER A 186 -12.63 3.15 -12.85
N PRO A 187 -13.51 4.03 -12.35
CA PRO A 187 -13.25 4.84 -11.15
C PRO A 187 -13.55 4.03 -9.87
N THR A 188 -13.12 2.77 -9.84
CA THR A 188 -13.34 1.83 -8.72
C THR A 188 -12.01 1.53 -8.02
N ALA A 189 -12.05 0.96 -6.83
CA ALA A 189 -10.87 0.37 -6.20
C ALA A 189 -11.15 -1.07 -5.75
N GLU A 190 -10.16 -1.94 -5.84
CA GLU A 190 -10.19 -3.26 -5.22
C GLU A 190 -9.20 -3.28 -4.05
N ILE A 191 -9.72 -3.54 -2.85
CA ILE A 191 -8.94 -3.63 -1.62
C ILE A 191 -8.83 -5.12 -1.27
N VAL A 192 -7.61 -5.63 -1.24
CA VAL A 192 -7.32 -7.02 -0.88
C VAL A 192 -6.53 -7.05 0.42
N PHE A 193 -6.98 -7.84 1.38
CA PHE A 193 -6.28 -8.14 2.63
C PHE A 193 -5.85 -9.60 2.64
N ALA A 194 -4.55 -9.82 2.79
CA ALA A 194 -3.94 -11.14 2.93
C ALA A 194 -3.20 -11.23 4.26
N THR A 195 -3.35 -12.35 4.96
CA THR A 195 -2.63 -12.62 6.21
C THR A 195 -2.29 -14.09 6.28
N GLU A 196 -1.17 -14.42 6.93
CA GLU A 196 -0.66 -15.79 6.99
C GLU A 196 -1.68 -16.74 7.64
N GLY A 197 -1.93 -17.87 6.98
CA GLY A 197 -2.85 -18.90 7.45
C GLY A 197 -4.33 -18.58 7.28
N LYS A 198 -4.70 -17.55 6.51
CA LYS A 198 -6.08 -17.26 6.13
C LYS A 198 -6.20 -17.01 4.63
N GLU A 199 -7.39 -17.26 4.09
CA GLU A 199 -7.71 -16.87 2.71
C GLU A 199 -7.70 -15.35 2.55
N GLU A 200 -7.30 -14.90 1.35
CA GLU A 200 -7.34 -13.48 1.01
C GLU A 200 -8.79 -12.99 0.99
N SER A 201 -9.03 -11.88 1.68
CA SER A 201 -10.34 -11.20 1.65
C SER A 201 -10.25 -10.02 0.70
N LYS A 202 -11.31 -9.77 -0.07
CA LYS A 202 -11.38 -8.61 -0.96
C LYS A 202 -12.70 -7.86 -0.84
N ILE A 203 -12.65 -6.56 -1.07
CA ILE A 203 -13.81 -5.69 -1.21
C ILE A 203 -13.60 -4.77 -2.41
N LYS A 204 -14.67 -4.53 -3.16
CA LYS A 204 -14.68 -3.58 -4.27
C LYS A 204 -15.39 -2.31 -3.82
N VAL A 205 -14.74 -1.18 -4.03
CA VAL A 205 -15.27 0.16 -3.77
C VAL A 205 -15.67 0.77 -5.10
N GLU A 206 -16.95 1.11 -5.23
CA GLU A 206 -17.52 1.61 -6.49
C GLU A 206 -17.80 3.11 -6.48
N ASN A 207 -17.86 3.74 -5.30
CA ASN A 207 -18.05 5.19 -5.20
C ASN A 207 -16.76 5.92 -5.63
N PRO A 208 -16.80 6.74 -6.69
CA PRO A 208 -15.62 7.38 -7.27
C PRO A 208 -15.00 8.43 -6.34
N ASN A 209 -15.82 9.14 -5.55
CA ASN A 209 -15.34 10.16 -4.61
C ASN A 209 -14.54 9.51 -3.48
N VAL A 210 -15.04 8.42 -2.90
CA VAL A 210 -14.32 7.64 -1.87
C VAL A 210 -13.02 7.07 -2.44
N VAL A 211 -13.05 6.51 -3.66
CA VAL A 211 -11.86 5.99 -4.33
C VAL A 211 -10.78 7.06 -4.51
N ASP A 212 -11.17 8.26 -4.93
CA ASP A 212 -10.25 9.38 -5.11
C ASP A 212 -9.63 9.82 -3.77
N MET A 213 -10.43 9.91 -2.71
CA MET A 213 -9.91 10.26 -1.38
C MET A 213 -8.96 9.20 -0.80
N ILE A 214 -9.18 7.92 -1.08
CA ILE A 214 -8.23 6.85 -0.70
C ILE A 214 -6.91 6.98 -1.46
N LYS A 215 -6.95 7.31 -2.76
CA LYS A 215 -5.72 7.62 -3.53
C LYS A 215 -4.98 8.79 -2.89
N LYS A 216 -5.70 9.88 -2.60
CA LYS A 216 -5.14 11.07 -1.94
C LYS A 216 -4.60 10.77 -0.55
N TRP A 217 -5.13 9.78 0.18
CA TRP A 217 -4.62 9.43 1.51
C TRP A 217 -3.16 8.95 1.45
N TYR A 218 -2.80 8.19 0.42
CA TYR A 218 -1.44 7.71 0.21
C TYR A 218 -0.58 8.62 -0.68
N LEU A 219 -1.18 9.18 -1.74
CA LEU A 219 -0.48 9.88 -2.81
C LEU A 219 -0.72 11.39 -2.80
N GLY A 220 -1.42 11.93 -1.81
CA GLY A 220 -1.81 13.35 -1.75
C GLY A 220 -0.71 14.28 -1.25
N GLY A 221 0.51 14.13 -1.76
CA GLY A 221 1.62 15.05 -1.52
C GLY A 221 1.87 15.35 -0.04
N THR A 222 1.80 16.64 0.32
CA THR A 222 2.05 17.13 1.68
C THR A 222 1.07 16.57 2.72
N ARG A 223 -0.13 16.17 2.30
CA ARG A 223 -1.17 15.54 3.14
C ARG A 223 -1.13 14.01 3.07
N GLY A 224 -0.13 13.40 2.43
CA GLY A 224 0.02 11.95 2.36
C GLY A 224 0.35 11.33 3.72
N VAL A 225 -0.14 10.11 3.97
CA VAL A 225 0.07 9.39 5.24
C VAL A 225 1.54 9.02 5.50
N SER A 226 2.38 9.00 4.46
CA SER A 226 3.79 8.63 4.55
C SER A 226 4.68 9.62 3.77
N PRO A 227 5.29 10.60 4.46
CA PRO A 227 6.21 11.57 3.84
C PRO A 227 7.41 10.91 3.15
N THR A 228 7.89 9.79 3.69
CA THR A 228 8.98 9.00 3.10
C THR A 228 8.57 8.38 1.76
N THR A 229 7.33 7.89 1.66
CA THR A 229 6.76 7.36 0.41
C THR A 229 6.61 8.45 -0.63
N ILE A 230 6.08 9.62 -0.24
CA ILE A 230 5.90 10.81 -1.11
C ILE A 230 7.25 11.28 -1.66
N SER A 231 8.25 11.42 -0.80
CA SER A 231 9.61 11.82 -1.19
C SER A 231 10.26 10.80 -2.13
N SER A 232 10.13 9.50 -1.84
CA SER A 232 10.65 8.43 -2.67
C SER A 232 10.00 8.42 -4.06
N LEU A 233 8.68 8.57 -4.11
CA LEU A 233 7.91 8.62 -5.35
C LEU A 233 8.31 9.82 -6.23
N ALA A 234 8.40 11.01 -5.64
CA ALA A 234 8.81 12.23 -6.33
C ALA A 234 10.24 12.14 -6.91
N ASN A 235 11.19 11.60 -6.13
CA ASN A 235 12.56 11.39 -6.59
C ASN A 235 12.65 10.40 -7.74
N THR A 236 11.95 9.27 -7.65
CA THR A 236 11.97 8.26 -8.71
C THR A 236 11.33 8.80 -9.99
N ILE A 237 10.17 9.47 -9.91
CA ILE A 237 9.52 10.03 -11.11
C ILE A 237 10.38 11.13 -11.74
N SER A 238 11.00 12.00 -10.94
CA SER A 238 11.97 12.99 -11.43
C SER A 238 13.10 12.32 -12.22
N ALA A 239 13.67 11.24 -11.69
CA ALA A 239 14.73 10.48 -12.36
C ALA A 239 14.24 9.78 -13.63
N GLU A 240 13.03 9.20 -13.64
CA GLU A 240 12.44 8.58 -14.83
C GLU A 240 12.15 9.61 -15.93
N MET A 241 11.72 10.82 -15.58
CA MET A 241 11.49 11.91 -16.54
C MET A 241 12.79 12.47 -17.15
N ALA A 242 13.93 12.27 -16.48
CA ALA A 242 15.24 12.75 -16.92
C ALA A 242 15.96 11.79 -17.88
N LYS A 243 15.47 10.55 -18.02
CA LYS A 243 15.97 9.57 -19.01
C LYS A 243 15.50 9.93 -20.42
#